data_AF-A0A530ND37-F1
#
_entry.id   AF-A0A530ND37-F1
#
_cell.length_a   1.000
_cell.length_b   1.000
_cell.length_c   1.000
_cell.angle_alpha   90.00
_cell.angle_beta   90.00
_cell.angle_gamma   90.00
#
_symmetry.space_group_name_H-M   'P 1'
#
loop_
_entity.id
_entity.type
_entity.pdbx_description
1 polymer ?
#
loop_
_entity_poly.entity_id
_entity_poly.type
_entity_poly.pdbx_seq_one_letter_code
_entity_poly.pdbx_strand_id
1 'polypeptide(L)'
;MANFSIKHQPGFTAIAATCFVVLYLPIIVLVFYAFNAATSTSEWGGFSLKWFQSAWQNTQVIDATLRSFQIGSVAAVLATIAATMAALATTRTAPYPGLTFKYAAINQPLMVPEIVTGVALLIFFSRIKIFTGYSGLGYLIAAHTAFC
;
A
#
# COMPACT_ATOMS: atom_id res chain seq x y z
N MET A 1 2.60 36.55 -36.89
CA MET A 1 1.75 35.68 -36.04
C MET A 1 2.53 34.42 -35.74
N ALA A 2 3.20 34.37 -34.58
CA ALA A 2 4.03 33.23 -34.19
C ALA A 2 3.14 32.12 -33.62
N ASN A 3 3.25 30.92 -34.19
CA ASN A 3 2.51 29.72 -33.78
C ASN A 3 2.92 29.32 -32.36
N PHE A 4 2.12 29.71 -31.36
CA PHE A 4 2.27 29.25 -29.98
C PHE A 4 1.75 27.80 -29.89
N SER A 5 2.65 26.83 -30.05
CA SER A 5 2.32 25.41 -29.95
C SER A 5 2.29 24.96 -28.49
N ILE A 6 1.08 24.77 -27.95
CA ILE A 6 0.77 24.30 -26.57
C ILE A 6 1.31 22.88 -26.28
N LYS A 7 1.82 22.15 -27.28
CA LYS A 7 2.30 20.76 -27.14
C LYS A 7 3.73 20.60 -26.61
N HIS A 8 4.54 21.65 -26.59
CA HIS A 8 5.90 21.60 -26.07
C HIS A 8 6.17 22.85 -25.25
N GLN A 9 6.05 22.73 -23.92
CA GLN A 9 6.62 23.73 -23.03
C GLN A 9 8.11 23.44 -22.87
N PRO A 10 9.01 24.31 -23.35
CA PRO A 10 10.45 24.14 -23.20
C PRO A 10 10.79 24.27 -21.71
N GLY A 11 10.94 23.13 -21.03
CA GLY A 11 11.21 23.06 -19.58
C GLY A 11 10.39 22.00 -18.85
N PHE A 12 9.19 21.67 -19.31
CA PHE A 12 8.35 20.65 -18.67
C PHE A 12 9.02 19.28 -18.69
N THR A 13 9.61 18.89 -19.83
CA THR A 13 10.32 17.62 -19.98
C THR A 13 11.54 17.52 -19.06
N ALA A 14 12.28 18.62 -18.88
CA ALA A 14 13.45 18.65 -18.01
C ALA A 14 13.04 18.51 -16.53
N ILE A 15 12.02 19.25 -16.08
CA ILE A 15 11.50 19.17 -14.72
C ILE A 15 10.94 17.76 -14.46
N ALA A 16 10.15 17.21 -15.37
CA ALA A 16 9.62 15.86 -15.26
C ALA A 16 10.74 14.81 -15.18
N ALA A 17 11.75 14.90 -16.05
CA ALA A 17 12.91 14.00 -16.03
C ALA A 17 13.69 14.10 -14.71
N THR A 18 13.92 15.30 -14.19
CA THR A 18 14.56 15.48 -12.87
C THR A 18 13.74 14.87 -11.75
N CYS A 19 12.42 15.07 -11.73
CA CYS A 19 11.53 14.44 -10.75
C CYS A 19 11.61 12.91 -10.80
N PHE A 20 11.59 12.31 -12.00
CA PHE A 20 11.76 10.87 -12.17
C PHE A 20 13.11 10.40 -11.66
N VAL A 21 14.20 11.07 -12.01
CA VAL A 21 15.54 10.69 -11.54
C VAL A 21 15.60 10.73 -10.01
N VAL A 22 15.13 11.80 -9.37
CA VAL A 22 15.18 11.95 -7.91
C VAL A 22 14.32 10.89 -7.19
N LEU A 23 13.14 10.57 -7.71
CA LEU A 23 12.27 9.53 -7.14
C LEU A 23 12.83 8.12 -7.29
N TYR A 24 13.47 7.81 -8.43
CA TYR A 24 14.01 6.49 -8.72
C TYR A 24 15.42 6.27 -8.18
N LEU A 25 16.19 7.34 -7.93
CA LEU A 25 17.54 7.26 -7.35
C LEU A 25 17.61 6.39 -6.08
N PRO A 26 16.77 6.59 -5.03
CA PRO A 26 16.83 5.76 -3.83
C PRO A 26 16.47 4.29 -4.10
N ILE A 27 15.55 4.04 -5.04
CA ILE A 27 15.17 2.68 -5.45
C ILE A 27 16.36 1.99 -6.13
N ILE A 28 17.06 2.70 -7.01
CA ILE A 28 18.26 2.19 -7.69
C ILE A 28 19.35 1.87 -6.66
N VAL A 29 19.59 2.77 -5.71
CA VAL A 29 20.56 2.55 -4.62
C VAL A 29 20.19 1.32 -3.80
N LEU A 30 18.90 1.14 -3.47
CA LEU A 30 18.40 -0.04 -2.76
C LEU A 30 18.63 -1.33 -3.57
N VAL A 31 18.40 -1.31 -4.88
CA VAL A 31 18.68 -2.46 -5.77
C VAL A 31 20.18 -2.77 -5.78
N PHE A 32 21.06 -1.77 -5.88
CA PHE A 32 22.50 -1.98 -5.80
C PHE A 32 22.92 -2.63 -4.48
N TYR A 33 22.35 -2.19 -3.35
CA TYR A 33 22.62 -2.80 -2.04
C TYR A 33 22.04 -4.22 -1.90
N ALA A 34 20.94 -4.55 -2.59
CA ALA A 34 20.39 -5.91 -2.57
C ALA A 34 21.36 -6.96 -3.15
N PHE A 35 22.30 -6.55 -4.00
CA PHE A 35 23.37 -7.40 -4.55
C PHE A 35 24.67 -7.34 -3.75
N ASN A 36 24.72 -6.67 -2.60
CA ASN A 36 25.94 -6.54 -1.81
C ASN A 36 26.17 -7.81 -0.96
N ALA A 37 27.37 -8.39 -1.08
CA ALA A 37 27.75 -9.61 -0.36
C ALA A 37 28.05 -9.41 1.14
N ALA A 38 28.33 -8.18 1.57
CA ALA A 38 28.71 -7.88 2.94
C ALA A 38 27.50 -7.76 3.86
N THR A 39 27.68 -8.20 5.10
CA THR A 39 26.68 -8.08 6.18
C THR A 39 26.62 -6.66 6.76
N SER A 40 27.57 -5.79 6.40
CA SER A 40 27.69 -4.42 6.88
C SER A 40 27.71 -3.44 5.72
N THR A 41 26.88 -2.40 5.80
CA THR A 41 26.76 -1.29 4.81
C THR A 41 28.07 -0.52 4.60
N SER A 42 29.08 -0.76 5.43
CA SER A 42 30.38 -0.08 5.43
C SER A 42 31.45 -0.77 4.58
N GLU A 43 31.24 -2.01 4.12
CA GLU A 43 32.22 -2.72 3.30
C GLU A 43 31.58 -3.26 2.02
N TRP A 44 32.16 -2.97 0.86
CA TRP A 44 31.67 -3.52 -0.39
C TRP A 44 32.24 -4.93 -0.59
N GLY A 45 31.48 -5.95 -0.18
CA GLY A 45 31.90 -7.36 -0.28
C GLY A 45 31.86 -7.99 -1.68
N GLY A 46 31.52 -7.21 -2.72
CA GLY A 46 31.32 -7.69 -4.09
C GLY A 46 29.86 -7.97 -4.46
N PHE A 47 29.63 -8.37 -5.72
CA PHE A 47 28.31 -8.76 -6.23
C PHE A 47 27.94 -10.16 -5.75
N SER A 48 26.82 -10.32 -5.04
CA SER A 48 26.37 -11.59 -4.51
C SER A 48 24.86 -11.73 -4.51
N LEU A 49 24.40 -12.95 -4.81
CA LEU A 49 23.01 -13.39 -4.74
C LEU A 49 22.70 -14.09 -3.41
N LYS A 50 23.59 -14.01 -2.42
CA LYS A 50 23.47 -14.69 -1.12
C LYS A 50 22.14 -14.40 -0.42
N TRP A 51 21.67 -13.15 -0.45
CA TRP A 51 20.40 -12.77 0.18
C TRP A 51 19.19 -13.38 -0.53
N PHE A 52 19.22 -13.47 -1.87
CA PHE A 52 18.18 -14.16 -2.63
C PHE A 52 18.17 -15.66 -2.32
N GLN A 53 19.34 -16.30 -2.26
CA GLN A 53 19.46 -17.71 -1.90
C GLN A 53 19.01 -17.97 -0.45
N SER A 54 19.41 -17.11 0.48
CA SER A 54 19.00 -17.19 1.89
C SER A 54 17.50 -16.97 2.08
N ALA A 55 16.89 -16.08 1.30
CA ALA A 55 15.44 -15.87 1.30
C ALA A 55 14.70 -17.10 0.76
N TRP A 56 15.22 -17.72 -0.30
CA TRP A 56 14.65 -18.94 -0.87
C TRP A 56 14.79 -20.18 0.02
N GLN A 57 15.84 -20.25 0.83
CA GLN A 57 16.02 -21.33 1.80
C GLN A 57 15.20 -21.14 3.08
N ASN A 58 14.69 -19.93 3.33
CA ASN A 58 13.92 -19.63 4.52
C ASN A 58 12.42 -19.88 4.28
N THR A 59 11.92 -21.02 4.75
CA THR A 59 10.51 -21.40 4.68
C THR A 59 9.59 -20.38 5.35
N GLN A 60 10.04 -19.68 6.40
CA GLN A 60 9.25 -18.63 7.04
C GLN A 60 9.02 -17.43 6.12
N VAL A 61 10.02 -17.05 5.32
CA VAL A 61 9.92 -15.93 4.36
C VAL A 61 8.99 -16.30 3.20
N ILE A 62 9.09 -17.54 2.70
CA ILE A 62 8.21 -18.04 1.64
C ILE A 62 6.77 -18.11 2.15
N ASP A 63 6.54 -18.71 3.31
CA ASP A 63 5.20 -18.83 3.90
C ASP A 63 4.59 -17.47 4.22
N ALA A 64 5.39 -16.53 4.73
CA ALA A 64 4.92 -15.17 4.98
C ALA A 64 4.54 -14.47 3.68
N THR A 65 5.36 -14.59 2.63
CA THR A 65 5.09 -14.00 1.31
C THR A 65 3.79 -14.54 0.73
N LEU A 66 3.58 -15.86 0.78
CA LEU A 66 2.38 -16.50 0.26
C LEU A 66 1.12 -16.08 1.05
N ARG A 67 1.22 -16.02 2.39
CA ARG A 67 0.12 -15.54 3.26
C ARG A 67 -0.22 -14.09 2.95
N SER A 68 0.77 -13.20 2.85
CA SER A 68 0.55 -11.79 2.52
C SER A 68 -0.05 -11.62 1.13
N PHE A 69 0.41 -12.40 0.15
CA PHE A 69 -0.16 -12.38 -1.20
C PHE A 69 -1.63 -12.81 -1.22
N GLN A 70 -1.97 -13.89 -0.52
CA GLN A 70 -3.34 -14.38 -0.42
C GLN A 70 -4.25 -13.38 0.30
N ILE A 71 -3.82 -12.86 1.46
CA ILE A 71 -4.59 -11.89 2.26
C ILE A 71 -4.77 -10.60 1.47
N GLY A 72 -3.69 -10.05 0.89
CA GLY A 72 -3.71 -8.80 0.13
C GLY A 72 -4.60 -8.88 -1.11
N SER A 73 -4.54 -9.99 -1.85
CA SER A 73 -5.38 -10.17 -3.05
C SER A 73 -6.86 -10.23 -2.71
N VAL A 74 -7.23 -11.00 -1.69
CA VAL A 74 -8.63 -11.11 -1.24
C VAL A 74 -9.12 -9.78 -0.68
N ALA A 75 -8.30 -9.12 0.14
CA ALA A 75 -8.66 -7.84 0.74
C ALA A 75 -8.85 -6.75 -0.32
N ALA A 76 -7.96 -6.66 -1.32
CA ALA A 76 -8.07 -5.69 -2.41
C ALA A 76 -9.35 -5.88 -3.22
N VAL A 77 -9.73 -7.12 -3.54
CA VAL A 77 -10.97 -7.41 -4.28
C VAL A 77 -12.20 -7.02 -3.46
N LEU A 78 -12.25 -7.39 -2.17
CA LEU A 78 -13.39 -7.06 -1.31
C LEU A 78 -13.50 -5.54 -1.06
N ALA A 79 -12.38 -4.88 -0.78
CA ALA A 79 -12.33 -3.44 -0.54
C ALA A 79 -12.75 -2.66 -1.80
N THR A 80 -12.24 -3.03 -2.99
CA THR A 80 -12.62 -2.36 -4.24
C THR A 80 -14.09 -2.54 -4.58
N ILE A 81 -14.68 -3.73 -4.37
CA ILE A 81 -16.12 -3.94 -4.56
C ILE A 81 -16.92 -3.06 -3.60
N ALA A 82 -16.58 -3.07 -2.31
CA ALA A 82 -17.27 -2.28 -1.29
C ALA A 82 -17.13 -0.76 -1.56
N ALA A 83 -15.93 -0.30 -1.88
CA ALA A 83 -15.65 1.10 -2.20
C ALA A 83 -16.37 1.54 -3.48
N THR A 84 -16.40 0.70 -4.51
CA THR A 84 -17.13 0.99 -5.76
C THR A 84 -18.63 1.07 -5.51
N MET A 85 -19.19 0.15 -4.72
CA MET A 85 -20.61 0.21 -4.33
C MET A 85 -20.92 1.47 -3.52
N ALA A 86 -20.05 1.85 -2.57
CA ALA A 86 -20.20 3.07 -1.80
C ALA A 86 -20.12 4.33 -2.68
N ALA A 87 -19.18 4.38 -3.62
CA ALA A 87 -19.03 5.48 -4.58
C ALA A 87 -20.26 5.60 -5.49
N LEU A 88 -20.77 4.48 -6.03
CA LEU A 88 -21.97 4.46 -6.87
C LEU A 88 -23.22 4.89 -6.08
N ALA A 89 -23.41 4.36 -4.88
CA ALA A 89 -24.54 4.73 -4.01
C ALA A 89 -24.51 6.22 -3.65
N THR A 90 -23.33 6.81 -3.51
CA THR A 90 -23.17 8.19 -3.09
C THR A 90 -23.32 9.18 -4.25
N THR A 91 -22.91 8.79 -5.46
CA THR A 91 -22.94 9.64 -6.67
C THR A 91 -24.28 9.62 -7.41
N ARG A 92 -25.02 8.51 -7.39
CA ARG A 92 -26.28 8.34 -8.15
C ARG A 92 -27.57 8.53 -7.34
N THR A 93 -27.48 8.75 -6.03
CA THR A 93 -28.68 8.90 -5.17
C THR A 93 -29.04 10.38 -5.01
N ALA A 94 -30.33 10.70 -5.11
CA ALA A 94 -30.85 12.06 -4.88
C ALA A 94 -30.50 12.55 -3.46
N PRO A 95 -30.28 13.86 -3.25
CA PRO A 95 -29.92 14.42 -1.95
C PRO A 95 -30.99 14.11 -0.90
N TYR A 96 -30.62 13.28 0.08
CA TYR A 96 -31.41 12.92 1.25
C TYR A 96 -30.75 13.50 2.52
N PRO A 97 -31.51 13.82 3.58
CA PRO A 97 -31.01 14.57 4.74
C PRO A 97 -29.90 13.89 5.55
N GLY A 98 -29.56 12.62 5.26
CA GLY A 98 -28.44 11.88 5.86
C GLY A 98 -27.20 11.74 4.97
N LEU A 99 -27.15 12.37 3.78
CA LEU A 99 -26.00 12.28 2.87
C LEU A 99 -24.74 12.87 3.49
N THR A 100 -24.85 14.00 4.19
CA THR A 100 -23.70 14.66 4.86
C THR A 100 -23.03 13.75 5.88
N PHE A 101 -23.79 12.97 6.65
CA PHE A 101 -23.23 12.02 7.62
C PHE A 101 -22.49 10.86 6.92
N LYS A 102 -23.03 10.32 5.82
CA LYS A 102 -22.35 9.26 5.07
C LYS A 102 -21.08 9.77 4.38
N TYR A 103 -21.10 10.96 3.80
CA TYR A 103 -19.90 11.60 3.24
C TYR A 103 -18.82 11.85 4.31
N ALA A 104 -19.23 12.33 5.49
CA ALA A 104 -18.31 12.56 6.60
C ALA A 104 -17.67 11.23 7.08
N ALA A 105 -18.45 10.16 7.16
CA ALA A 105 -17.95 8.83 7.54
C ALA A 105 -16.95 8.27 6.50
N ILE A 106 -17.22 8.43 5.20
CA ILE A 106 -16.32 7.98 4.12
C ILE A 106 -15.03 8.82 4.07
N ASN A 107 -15.11 10.12 4.35
CA ASN A 107 -13.96 11.01 4.35
C ASN A 107 -13.15 10.98 5.66
N GLN A 108 -13.67 10.35 6.72
CA GLN A 108 -13.00 10.31 8.02
C GLN A 108 -11.60 9.67 7.93
N PRO A 109 -11.39 8.51 7.27
CA PRO A 109 -10.07 7.89 7.16
C PRO A 109 -9.05 8.76 6.40
N LEU A 110 -9.53 9.64 5.52
CA LEU A 110 -8.69 10.56 4.73
C LEU A 110 -8.11 11.70 5.58
N MET A 111 -8.79 12.07 6.67
CA MET A 111 -8.38 13.14 7.59
C MET A 111 -7.61 12.60 8.80
N VAL A 112 -7.82 11.33 9.16
CA VAL A 112 -7.13 10.68 10.29
C VAL A 112 -5.79 10.12 9.79
N PRO A 113 -4.69 10.23 10.57
CA PRO A 113 -3.43 9.61 10.19
C PRO A 113 -3.56 8.08 10.07
N GLU A 114 -2.99 7.49 9.02
CA GLU A 114 -3.02 6.04 8.77
C GLU A 114 -2.50 5.21 9.94
N ILE A 115 -1.49 5.72 10.66
CA ILE A 115 -0.93 5.01 11.83
C ILE A 115 -2.00 4.88 12.93
N VAL A 116 -2.84 5.91 13.12
CA VAL A 116 -3.88 5.92 14.15
C VAL A 116 -4.99 4.94 13.78
N THR A 117 -5.44 4.93 12.53
CA THR A 117 -6.47 3.97 12.06
C THR A 117 -5.95 2.54 12.13
N GLY A 118 -4.68 2.30 11.76
CA GLY A 118 -4.03 0.99 11.84
C GLY A 118 -3.96 0.45 13.28
N VAL A 119 -3.52 1.27 14.24
CA VAL A 119 -3.47 0.85 15.66
C VAL A 119 -4.87 0.64 16.23
N ALA A 120 -5.83 1.50 15.89
CA ALA A 120 -7.21 1.36 16.35
C ALA A 120 -7.86 0.06 15.84
N LEU A 121 -7.67 -0.25 14.55
CA LEU A 121 -8.12 -1.51 13.95
C LEU A 121 -7.44 -2.70 14.63
N LEU A 122 -6.12 -2.67 14.83
CA LEU A 122 -5.39 -3.74 15.51
C LEU A 122 -5.98 -4.02 16.91
N ILE A 123 -6.27 -2.99 17.70
CA ILE A 123 -6.86 -3.13 19.04
C ILE A 123 -8.29 -3.66 18.94
N PHE A 124 -9.12 -3.08 18.09
CA PHE A 124 -10.53 -3.46 17.91
C PHE A 124 -10.67 -4.93 17.56
N PHE A 125 -9.96 -5.31 16.50
CA PHE A 125 -9.88 -6.68 16.08
C PHE A 125 -9.28 -7.49 17.26
N SER A 126 -8.19 -7.08 17.93
CA SER A 126 -7.53 -7.94 18.96
C SER A 126 -8.50 -8.34 20.09
N ARG A 127 -9.44 -7.44 20.43
CA ARG A 127 -10.55 -7.73 21.36
C ARG A 127 -11.53 -8.77 20.81
N ILE A 128 -11.89 -8.69 19.53
CA ILE A 128 -12.71 -9.71 18.86
C ILE A 128 -12.02 -11.09 18.89
N LYS A 129 -10.71 -11.15 18.64
CA LYS A 129 -9.94 -12.39 18.71
C LYS A 129 -10.04 -13.06 20.09
N ILE A 130 -9.91 -12.26 21.16
CA ILE A 130 -10.00 -12.75 22.55
C ILE A 130 -11.41 -13.27 22.85
N PHE A 131 -12.46 -12.61 22.31
CA PHE A 131 -13.85 -12.97 22.57
C PHE A 131 -14.31 -14.20 21.79
N THR A 132 -13.89 -14.36 20.53
CA THR A 132 -14.30 -15.47 19.66
C THR A 132 -13.39 -16.70 19.79
N GLY A 133 -12.20 -16.57 20.40
CA GLY A 133 -11.24 -17.67 20.58
C GLY A 133 -10.65 -18.22 19.26
N TYR A 134 -11.04 -17.66 18.11
CA TYR A 134 -10.65 -18.09 16.78
C TYR A 134 -9.39 -17.33 16.33
N SER A 135 -8.30 -18.05 16.09
CA SER A 135 -7.01 -17.52 15.62
C SER A 135 -6.80 -17.71 14.10
N GLY A 136 -7.90 -17.76 13.33
CA GLY A 136 -7.86 -18.04 11.89
C GLY A 136 -7.48 -16.83 11.02
N LEU A 137 -7.05 -17.12 9.79
CA LEU A 137 -6.71 -16.13 8.75
C LEU A 137 -7.86 -15.17 8.41
N GLY A 138 -9.13 -15.59 8.57
CA GLY A 138 -10.30 -14.80 8.17
C GLY A 138 -10.40 -13.44 8.87
N TYR A 139 -9.93 -13.37 10.11
CA TYR A 139 -9.88 -12.13 10.86
C TYR A 139 -8.79 -11.17 10.32
N LEU A 140 -7.63 -11.70 9.90
CA LEU A 140 -6.57 -10.89 9.31
C LEU A 140 -7.01 -10.31 7.96
N ILE A 141 -7.77 -11.09 7.20
CA ILE A 141 -8.40 -10.65 5.95
C ILE A 141 -9.41 -9.55 6.26
N ALA A 142 -10.33 -9.74 7.21
CA ALA A 142 -11.30 -8.72 7.59
C ALA A 142 -10.63 -7.42 8.06
N ALA A 143 -9.56 -7.51 8.85
CA ALA A 143 -8.79 -6.36 9.31
C ALA A 143 -8.11 -5.62 8.15
N HIS A 144 -7.50 -6.34 7.20
CA HIS A 144 -6.90 -5.73 6.01
C HIS A 144 -7.96 -5.13 5.08
N THR A 145 -9.09 -5.79 4.86
CA THR A 145 -10.21 -5.26 4.06
C THR A 145 -10.82 -4.00 4.67
N ALA A 146 -10.78 -3.85 6.00
CA ALA A 146 -11.25 -2.63 6.66
C ALA A 146 -10.22 -1.49 6.64
N PHE A 147 -8.94 -1.81 6.49
CA PHE A 147 -7.86 -0.83 6.38
C PHE A 147 -7.69 -0.32 4.94
N CYS A 148 -7.81 -1.21 3.95
CA CYS A 148 -7.73 -0.91 2.52
C CYS A 148 -9.03 -0.27 2.01
#